data_AF-A0A9R1NF93-F1
#
_entry.id   AF-A0A9R1NF93-F1
#
_cell.length_a   1.000
_cell.length_b   1.000
_cell.length_c   1.000
_cell.angle_alpha   90.00
_cell.angle_beta   90.00
_cell.angle_gamma   90.00
#
_symmetry.space_group_name_H-M   'P 1'
#
loop_
_entity.id
_entity.type
_entity.pdbx_description
1 polymer ?
#
loop_
_entity_poly.entity_id
_entity_poly.type
_entity_poly.pdbx_seq_one_letter_code
_entity_poly.pdbx_strand_id
1 'polypeptide(L)'
;MSAVVCGKRSSSIFADDLLLQQASSSPPSSHHSSPAAKRSRYAHHHHRRDGRDALLNHLRAAFPAMDPQLLERALEASGDDLDDAIKSLKELHLMESNQANLSATGSAFENGPTAVQPSVEDGQQPGNSGPEWVDLFVREMSNASDMDDARARASRALEALTKSILEGAGAEAAQSLHQENMMLKEQMTAVLSQNAVLKRAVAIQHERQKEFDERSHEVQGLKQLVLQYQEQLRTLEINNYALQMHLKQAQQSSSMPGRYNPDVF
;
A
#
# COMPACT_ATOMS: atom_id res chain seq x y z
N MET A 1 39.88 -35.75 -9.32
CA MET A 1 39.00 -35.97 -8.16
C MET A 1 37.83 -34.99 -8.32
N SER A 2 36.77 -35.32 -9.07
CA SER A 2 35.52 -35.98 -8.62
C SER A 2 34.98 -35.38 -7.31
N ALA A 3 33.73 -34.90 -7.19
CA ALA A 3 32.50 -35.43 -7.76
C ALA A 3 31.38 -34.38 -7.92
N VAL A 4 30.53 -34.65 -8.91
CA VAL A 4 29.15 -34.18 -9.08
C VAL A 4 28.26 -35.01 -8.14
N VAL A 5 27.26 -34.39 -7.51
CA VAL A 5 26.08 -35.10 -6.98
C VAL A 5 24.82 -34.40 -7.47
N CYS A 6 24.17 -35.05 -8.44
CA CYS A 6 22.79 -34.81 -8.84
C CYS A 6 21.83 -35.35 -7.77
N GLY A 7 20.81 -34.57 -7.43
CA GLY A 7 19.61 -35.03 -6.71
C GLY A 7 18.37 -34.80 -7.58
N LYS A 8 17.81 -35.90 -8.09
CA LYS A 8 16.66 -35.99 -9.01
C LYS A 8 15.54 -36.75 -8.30
N ARG A 9 14.29 -36.31 -8.44
CA ARG A 9 13.01 -37.08 -8.49
C ARG A 9 11.82 -36.09 -8.51
N SER A 10 11.08 -35.96 -9.61
CA SER A 10 9.93 -36.79 -10.08
C SER A 10 8.59 -36.18 -9.59
N SER A 11 7.67 -35.75 -10.45
CA SER A 11 6.67 -36.51 -11.24
C SER A 11 5.86 -35.47 -12.07
N SER A 12 5.57 -35.56 -13.37
CA SER A 12 4.93 -36.57 -14.24
C SER A 12 3.52 -36.98 -13.82
N ILE A 13 2.51 -36.51 -14.58
CA ILE A 13 1.11 -36.96 -14.80
C ILE A 13 0.50 -35.81 -15.64
N PHE A 14 0.14 -35.89 -16.93
CA PHE A 14 -0.34 -36.94 -17.83
C PHE A 14 0.30 -36.82 -19.23
N ALA A 15 0.79 -37.94 -19.77
CA ALA A 15 0.72 -38.28 -21.20
C ALA A 15 -0.71 -38.79 -21.48
N ASP A 16 -1.27 -38.95 -22.67
CA ASP A 16 -0.81 -39.12 -24.04
C ASP A 16 -2.11 -39.09 -24.86
N ASP A 17 -2.15 -38.51 -26.04
CA ASP A 17 -2.96 -39.07 -27.13
C ASP A 17 -2.42 -38.57 -28.47
N LEU A 18 -1.46 -39.35 -28.96
CA LEU A 18 -0.96 -39.32 -30.31
C LEU A 18 -2.04 -39.78 -31.28
N LEU A 19 -2.48 -38.92 -32.19
CA LEU A 19 -2.75 -39.35 -33.57
C LEU A 19 -2.20 -38.33 -34.57
N LEU A 20 -1.25 -38.84 -35.32
CA LEU A 20 -0.65 -38.32 -36.54
C LEU A 20 -1.70 -37.83 -37.54
N GLN A 21 -1.52 -36.62 -38.10
CA GLN A 21 -1.52 -36.46 -39.55
C GLN A 21 -0.83 -35.15 -39.96
N GLN A 22 0.31 -35.29 -40.63
CA GLN A 22 0.86 -34.26 -41.51
C GLN A 22 -0.10 -34.02 -42.68
N ALA A 23 -0.38 -32.77 -43.02
CA ALA A 23 -0.14 -32.21 -44.36
C ALA A 23 -0.55 -30.72 -44.45
N SER A 24 0.35 -29.97 -45.08
CA SER A 24 0.23 -28.65 -45.69
C SER A 24 -1.14 -28.22 -46.23
N SER A 25 -1.54 -26.97 -45.97
CA SER A 25 -1.81 -25.93 -46.99
C SER A 25 -2.68 -24.79 -46.42
N SER A 26 -2.23 -23.54 -46.55
CA SER A 26 -3.09 -22.33 -46.55
C SER A 26 -3.26 -21.85 -48.00
N PRO A 27 -4.21 -20.95 -48.35
CA PRO A 27 -5.53 -20.60 -47.80
C PRO A 27 -6.64 -20.65 -48.89
N PRO A 28 -7.88 -20.22 -48.61
CA PRO A 28 -8.37 -19.09 -49.43
C PRO A 28 -9.13 -18.01 -48.65
N SER A 29 -9.16 -16.83 -49.29
CA SER A 29 -9.93 -15.65 -48.96
C SER A 29 -11.44 -15.88 -48.94
N SER A 30 -12.13 -15.35 -47.94
CA SER A 30 -13.57 -15.02 -48.06
C SER A 30 -13.90 -13.75 -47.28
N HIS A 31 -14.23 -12.72 -48.04
CA HIS A 31 -14.90 -11.51 -47.58
C HIS A 31 -16.24 -11.86 -46.92
N HIS A 32 -16.46 -11.41 -45.69
CA HIS A 32 -17.81 -11.15 -45.19
C HIS A 32 -17.84 -9.84 -44.40
N SER A 33 -18.53 -8.88 -44.99
CA SER A 33 -18.85 -7.58 -44.43
C SER A 33 -20.05 -7.69 -43.48
N SER A 34 -19.91 -7.11 -42.28
CA SER A 34 -20.94 -6.43 -41.45
C SER A 34 -22.05 -7.28 -40.77
N PRO A 35 -22.66 -6.83 -39.64
CA PRO A 35 -22.82 -5.42 -39.24
C PRO A 35 -22.55 -5.06 -37.77
N ALA A 36 -22.26 -3.76 -37.58
CA ALA A 36 -22.42 -3.07 -36.31
C ALA A 36 -23.90 -3.04 -35.87
N ALA A 37 -24.12 -3.26 -34.57
CA ALA A 37 -24.93 -2.43 -33.66
C ALA A 37 -25.72 -3.25 -32.60
N LYS A 38 -25.62 -2.76 -31.34
CA LYS A 38 -26.57 -2.93 -30.21
C LYS A 38 -26.50 -4.20 -29.36
N ARG A 39 -25.36 -4.46 -28.70
CA ARG A 39 -25.33 -5.20 -27.41
C ARG A 39 -24.27 -4.62 -26.45
N SER A 40 -24.45 -3.37 -26.02
CA SER A 40 -23.62 -2.80 -24.94
C SER A 40 -24.40 -1.76 -24.13
N ARG A 41 -25.41 -2.22 -23.40
CA ARG A 41 -26.05 -1.43 -22.33
C ARG A 41 -26.27 -2.24 -21.04
N TYR A 42 -26.33 -3.56 -21.11
CA TYR A 42 -26.52 -4.41 -19.92
C TYR A 42 -25.21 -4.79 -19.22
N ALA A 43 -24.08 -4.88 -19.92
CA ALA A 43 -22.79 -5.27 -19.33
C ALA A 43 -22.22 -4.21 -18.37
N HIS A 44 -22.44 -2.92 -18.63
CA HIS A 44 -21.93 -1.84 -17.76
C HIS A 44 -22.68 -1.69 -16.44
N HIS A 45 -23.95 -2.10 -16.36
CA HIS A 45 -24.71 -2.03 -15.11
C HIS A 45 -24.35 -3.15 -14.11
N HIS A 46 -23.97 -4.33 -14.60
CA HIS A 46 -23.56 -5.43 -13.71
C HIS A 46 -22.16 -5.21 -13.11
N HIS A 47 -21.21 -4.67 -13.88
CA HIS A 47 -19.88 -4.35 -13.34
C HIS A 47 -19.89 -3.17 -12.35
N ARG A 48 -20.76 -2.17 -12.55
CA ARG A 48 -20.87 -1.04 -11.62
C ARG A 48 -21.46 -1.47 -10.26
N ARG A 49 -22.43 -2.39 -10.28
CA ARG A 49 -23.08 -2.88 -9.06
C ARG A 49 -22.16 -3.79 -8.23
N ASP A 50 -21.45 -4.70 -8.90
CA ASP A 50 -20.49 -5.61 -8.27
C ASP A 50 -19.30 -4.85 -7.64
N GLY A 51 -18.82 -3.79 -8.31
CA GLY A 51 -17.79 -2.91 -7.76
C GLY A 51 -18.28 -2.11 -6.53
N ARG A 52 -19.51 -1.61 -6.55
CA ARG A 52 -20.09 -0.85 -5.42
C ARG A 52 -20.32 -1.72 -4.18
N ASP A 53 -20.75 -2.96 -4.38
CA ASP A 53 -20.93 -3.91 -3.26
C ASP A 53 -19.59 -4.25 -2.60
N ALA A 54 -18.51 -4.36 -3.37
CA ALA A 54 -17.15 -4.53 -2.84
C ALA A 54 -16.67 -3.31 -2.03
N LEU A 55 -16.97 -2.10 -2.49
CA LEU A 55 -16.65 -0.84 -1.79
C LEU A 55 -17.43 -0.71 -0.47
N LEU A 56 -18.72 -1.03 -0.47
CA LEU A 56 -19.55 -1.02 0.75
C LEU A 56 -19.07 -2.05 1.77
N ASN A 57 -18.66 -3.24 1.31
CA ASN A 57 -18.10 -4.26 2.20
C ASN A 57 -16.77 -3.81 2.80
N HIS A 58 -15.95 -3.07 2.05
CA HIS A 58 -14.73 -2.46 2.58
C HIS A 58 -15.02 -1.39 3.63
N LEU A 59 -15.99 -0.51 3.38
CA LEU A 59 -16.41 0.52 4.35
C LEU A 59 -17.00 -0.08 5.63
N ARG A 60 -17.79 -1.15 5.52
CA ARG A 60 -18.34 -1.87 6.67
C ARG A 60 -17.24 -2.53 7.51
N ALA A 61 -16.17 -3.02 6.88
CA ALA A 61 -15.01 -3.55 7.59
C ALA A 61 -14.20 -2.43 8.29
N ALA A 62 -14.09 -1.25 7.67
CA ALA A 62 -13.38 -0.10 8.22
C ALA A 62 -14.15 0.61 9.36
N PHE A 63 -15.49 0.56 9.33
CA PHE A 63 -16.36 1.18 10.35
C PHE A 63 -17.44 0.21 10.85
N PRO A 64 -17.08 -0.79 11.69
CA PRO A 64 -18.01 -1.84 12.12
C PRO A 64 -19.18 -1.36 12.98
N ALA A 65 -19.03 -0.20 13.63
CA ALA A 65 -20.02 0.38 14.55
C ALA A 65 -20.97 1.39 13.88
N MET A 66 -20.81 1.65 12.57
CA MET A 66 -21.51 2.71 11.86
C MET A 66 -22.72 2.19 11.08
N ASP A 67 -23.80 2.99 11.02
CA ASP A 67 -25.04 2.60 10.34
C ASP A 67 -24.79 2.33 8.84
N PRO A 68 -25.14 1.15 8.31
CA PRO A 68 -25.06 0.82 6.90
C PRO A 68 -25.68 1.86 5.95
N GLN A 69 -26.74 2.56 6.38
CA GLN A 69 -27.39 3.59 5.55
C GLN A 69 -26.52 4.85 5.40
N LEU A 70 -25.73 5.19 6.42
CA LEU A 70 -24.78 6.30 6.37
C LEU A 70 -23.58 5.96 5.47
N LEU A 71 -23.11 4.71 5.51
CA LEU A 71 -22.05 4.23 4.62
C LEU A 71 -22.45 4.31 3.15
N GLU A 72 -23.70 3.91 2.83
CA GLU A 72 -24.21 3.98 1.47
C GLU A 72 -24.39 5.42 0.98
N ARG A 73 -24.89 6.31 1.83
CA ARG A 73 -24.99 7.75 1.52
C ARG A 73 -23.65 8.42 1.32
N ALA A 74 -22.65 8.10 2.15
CA ALA A 74 -21.32 8.67 2.04
C ALA A 74 -20.64 8.21 0.74
N LEU A 75 -20.79 6.94 0.37
CA LEU A 75 -20.26 6.40 -0.88
C LEU A 75 -20.98 7.00 -2.12
N GLU A 76 -22.27 7.27 -2.01
CA GLU A 76 -23.03 7.93 -3.08
C GLU A 76 -22.65 9.41 -3.22
N ALA A 77 -22.44 10.12 -2.11
CA ALA A 77 -21.98 11.51 -2.09
C ALA A 77 -20.53 11.66 -2.58
N SER A 78 -19.68 10.65 -2.37
CA SER A 78 -18.30 10.62 -2.86
C SER A 78 -18.17 10.15 -4.32
N GLY A 79 -19.28 9.84 -5.01
CA GLY A 79 -19.23 9.43 -6.41
C GLY A 79 -18.59 8.05 -6.63
N ASP A 80 -18.83 7.11 -5.73
CA ASP A 80 -18.22 5.77 -5.71
C ASP A 80 -16.68 5.79 -5.48
N ASP A 81 -16.12 6.90 -4.95
CA ASP A 81 -14.72 7.00 -4.49
C ASP A 81 -14.60 6.57 -3.01
N LEU A 82 -13.73 5.59 -2.76
CA LEU A 82 -13.52 5.00 -1.44
C LEU A 82 -12.80 5.94 -0.47
N ASP A 83 -11.77 6.64 -0.95
CA ASP A 83 -10.90 7.45 -0.10
C ASP A 83 -11.65 8.69 0.39
N ASP A 84 -12.45 9.29 -0.48
CA ASP A 84 -13.29 10.44 -0.10
C ASP A 84 -14.48 10.02 0.77
N ALA A 85 -15.06 8.82 0.56
CA ALA A 85 -16.04 8.26 1.49
C ALA A 85 -15.45 8.06 2.88
N ILE A 86 -14.26 7.45 2.99
CA ILE A 86 -13.57 7.21 4.26
C ILE A 86 -13.26 8.52 4.99
N LYS A 87 -12.81 9.55 4.28
CA LYS A 87 -12.55 10.88 4.87
C LYS A 87 -13.84 11.49 5.44
N SER A 88 -14.93 11.49 4.68
CA SER A 88 -16.21 12.07 5.13
C SER A 88 -16.78 11.36 6.36
N LEU A 89 -16.66 10.03 6.41
CA LEU A 89 -17.13 9.22 7.54
C LEU A 89 -16.27 9.44 8.80
N LYS A 90 -14.95 9.64 8.64
CA LYS A 90 -14.07 10.02 9.76
C LYS A 90 -14.46 11.39 10.30
N GLU A 91 -14.67 12.38 9.44
CA GLU A 91 -15.07 13.72 9.88
C GLU A 91 -16.40 13.71 10.65
N LEU A 92 -17.39 12.94 10.17
CA LEU A 92 -18.65 12.71 10.88
C LEU A 92 -18.45 12.07 12.26
N HIS A 93 -17.62 11.03 12.34
CA HIS A 93 -17.33 10.35 13.62
C HIS A 93 -16.60 11.26 14.62
N LEU A 94 -15.71 12.13 14.14
CA LEU A 94 -15.04 13.13 14.99
C LEU A 94 -16.04 14.18 15.51
N MET A 95 -16.99 14.64 14.68
CA MET A 95 -18.03 15.57 15.11
C MET A 95 -18.98 14.97 16.15
N GLU A 96 -19.32 13.69 16.01
CA GLU A 96 -20.24 12.98 16.93
C GLU A 96 -19.57 12.66 18.28
N SER A 97 -18.28 12.31 18.26
CA SER A 97 -17.48 12.08 19.47
C SER A 97 -17.28 13.36 20.29
N ASN A 98 -17.18 14.52 19.63
CA ASN A 98 -17.06 15.81 20.31
C ASN A 98 -18.36 16.25 21.01
N GLN A 99 -19.53 15.75 20.58
CA GLN A 99 -20.81 15.98 21.28
C GLN A 99 -21.02 15.02 22.46
N ALA A 100 -20.52 13.78 22.39
CA ALA A 100 -20.69 12.79 23.46
C ALA A 100 -19.87 13.11 24.74
N ASN A 101 -18.72 13.77 24.60
CA ASN A 101 -17.83 14.09 25.73
C ASN A 101 -18.34 15.22 26.66
N LEU A 102 -19.42 15.93 26.30
CA LEU A 102 -19.99 17.01 27.12
C LEU A 102 -21.04 16.52 28.14
N SER A 103 -21.40 15.23 28.14
CA SER A 103 -22.52 14.71 28.94
C SER A 103 -22.14 13.78 30.10
N ALA A 104 -20.85 13.51 30.33
CA ALA A 104 -20.42 12.43 31.23
C ALA A 104 -19.32 12.83 32.22
N THR A 105 -19.60 13.77 33.13
CA THR A 105 -18.84 13.90 34.40
C THR A 105 -19.74 14.40 35.52
N GLY A 106 -20.41 13.47 36.19
CA GLY A 106 -21.05 13.69 37.48
C GLY A 106 -20.76 12.52 38.42
N SER A 107 -20.55 12.85 39.69
CA SER A 107 -20.59 11.98 40.89
C SER A 107 -19.28 11.36 41.45
N ALA A 108 -18.73 12.03 42.49
CA ALA A 108 -18.76 11.62 43.92
C ALA A 108 -17.51 11.03 44.62
N PHE A 109 -17.48 11.37 45.93
CA PHE A 109 -16.71 10.91 47.11
C PHE A 109 -15.32 11.52 47.40
N GLU A 110 -14.85 11.68 48.65
CA GLU A 110 -15.36 12.12 49.98
C GLU A 110 -14.16 11.94 50.94
N ASN A 111 -13.84 13.00 51.70
CA ASN A 111 -13.40 13.07 53.11
C ASN A 111 -12.25 12.21 53.71
N GLY A 112 -11.30 12.89 54.39
CA GLY A 112 -10.62 12.38 55.60
C GLY A 112 -9.31 13.12 55.99
N PRO A 113 -9.02 13.42 57.28
CA PRO A 113 -8.56 14.77 57.70
C PRO A 113 -7.27 14.86 58.54
N THR A 114 -6.91 16.12 58.85
CA THR A 114 -6.21 16.67 60.05
C THR A 114 -4.67 16.63 60.17
N ALA A 115 -4.04 17.82 60.21
CA ALA A 115 -3.18 18.25 61.33
C ALA A 115 -2.82 19.75 61.21
N VAL A 116 -2.87 20.44 62.36
CA VAL A 116 -2.74 21.88 62.60
C VAL A 116 -1.27 22.26 62.83
N GLN A 117 -0.80 23.41 62.34
CA GLN A 117 -0.02 24.45 63.07
C GLN A 117 0.47 25.63 62.17
N PRO A 118 0.89 26.78 62.74
CA PRO A 118 0.42 28.11 62.32
C PRO A 118 1.43 29.02 61.59
N SER A 119 0.86 30.03 60.92
CA SER A 119 1.34 31.39 60.60
C SER A 119 2.78 31.62 60.13
N VAL A 120 2.90 32.00 58.85
CA VAL A 120 3.57 33.24 58.45
C VAL A 120 2.93 33.76 57.17
N GLU A 121 2.64 35.07 57.13
CA GLU A 121 2.24 35.82 55.95
C GLU A 121 3.39 35.83 54.93
N ASP A 122 3.22 35.13 53.81
CA ASP A 122 3.70 35.55 52.50
C ASP A 122 2.88 34.78 51.44
N GLY A 123 2.72 35.36 50.26
CA GLY A 123 1.69 35.02 49.26
C GLY A 123 1.58 33.54 48.85
N GLN A 124 0.83 32.75 49.62
CA GLN A 124 0.40 31.41 49.25
C GLN A 124 -0.67 31.55 48.15
N GLN A 125 -0.26 31.60 46.88
CA GLN A 125 -1.20 31.29 45.80
C GLN A 125 -1.67 29.85 46.01
N PRO A 126 -2.97 29.61 46.21
CA PRO A 126 -3.49 28.24 46.18
C PRO A 126 -3.16 27.64 44.81
N GLY A 127 -3.00 26.31 44.75
CA GLY A 127 -2.81 25.63 43.48
C GLY A 127 -4.01 25.91 42.55
N ASN A 128 -3.91 25.51 41.28
CA ASN A 128 -5.00 25.68 40.30
C ASN A 128 -6.26 24.85 40.62
N SER A 129 -6.47 24.42 41.86
CA SER A 129 -7.55 23.56 42.30
C SER A 129 -8.72 24.39 42.84
N GLY A 130 -9.89 24.23 42.24
CA GLY A 130 -11.12 24.94 42.62
C GLY A 130 -11.46 24.88 44.12
N PRO A 131 -11.33 23.72 44.80
CA PRO A 131 -11.58 23.60 46.23
C PRO A 131 -10.65 24.47 47.10
N GLU A 132 -9.38 24.60 46.74
CA GLU A 132 -8.41 25.41 47.51
C GLU A 132 -8.72 26.90 47.42
N TRP A 133 -9.17 27.35 46.24
CA TRP A 133 -9.63 28.74 46.05
C TRP A 133 -10.91 29.04 46.83
N VAL A 134 -11.84 28.09 46.94
CA VAL A 134 -13.06 28.24 47.74
C VAL A 134 -12.72 28.38 49.22
N ASP A 135 -11.85 27.51 49.74
CA ASP A 135 -11.43 27.56 51.15
C ASP A 135 -10.64 28.84 51.48
N LEU A 136 -9.78 29.29 50.57
CA LEU A 136 -9.06 30.56 50.69
C LEU A 136 -10.02 31.76 50.68
N PHE A 137 -11.00 31.75 49.76
CA PHE A 137 -11.98 32.82 49.63
C PHE A 137 -12.88 32.95 50.87
N VAL A 138 -13.39 31.82 51.38
CA VAL A 138 -14.20 31.78 52.61
C VAL A 138 -13.37 32.25 53.81
N ARG A 139 -12.12 31.82 53.92
CA ARG A 139 -11.20 32.23 55.00
C ARG A 139 -10.90 33.72 54.98
N GLU A 140 -10.61 34.30 53.81
CA GLU A 140 -10.35 35.73 53.66
C GLU A 140 -11.57 36.58 54.03
N MET A 141 -12.77 36.18 53.60
CA MET A 141 -13.99 36.90 53.95
C MET A 141 -14.37 36.74 55.43
N SER A 142 -14.14 35.58 56.04
CA SER A 142 -14.44 35.35 57.45
C SER A 142 -13.56 36.17 58.41
N ASN A 143 -12.41 36.63 57.94
CA ASN A 143 -11.46 37.45 58.69
C ASN A 143 -11.64 38.97 58.46
N ALA A 144 -12.64 39.37 57.67
CA ALA A 144 -12.89 40.77 57.36
C ALA A 144 -13.40 41.53 58.60
N SER A 145 -12.95 42.78 58.76
CA SER A 145 -13.34 43.61 59.91
C SER A 145 -14.70 44.30 59.72
N ASP A 146 -15.07 44.58 58.46
CA ASP A 146 -16.35 45.16 58.06
C ASP A 146 -16.73 44.71 56.64
N MET A 147 -17.90 45.15 56.16
CA MET A 147 -18.39 44.78 54.83
C MET A 147 -17.57 45.35 53.67
N ASP A 148 -16.92 46.51 53.85
CA ASP A 148 -16.12 47.13 52.79
C ASP A 148 -14.75 46.44 52.68
N ASP A 149 -14.16 46.05 53.80
CA ASP A 149 -12.97 45.18 53.86
C ASP A 149 -13.26 43.81 53.24
N ALA A 150 -14.41 43.19 53.55
CA ALA A 150 -14.83 41.92 52.93
C ALA A 150 -14.95 42.04 51.40
N ARG A 151 -15.51 43.15 50.89
CA ARG A 151 -15.61 43.42 49.44
C ARG A 151 -14.24 43.62 48.80
N ALA A 152 -13.34 44.36 49.44
CA ALA A 152 -11.98 44.58 48.93
C ALA A 152 -11.18 43.27 48.87
N ARG A 153 -11.29 42.42 49.90
CA ARG A 153 -10.69 41.09 49.94
C ARG A 153 -11.26 40.16 48.86
N ALA A 154 -12.58 40.15 48.70
CA ALA A 154 -13.24 39.36 47.66
C ALA A 154 -12.80 39.77 46.24
N SER A 155 -12.70 41.08 45.96
CA SER A 155 -12.19 41.58 44.67
C SER A 155 -10.78 41.06 44.39
N ARG A 156 -9.87 41.20 45.36
CA ARG A 156 -8.47 40.77 45.21
C ARG A 156 -8.35 39.25 45.00
N ALA A 157 -9.12 38.45 45.75
CA ALA A 157 -9.12 37.01 45.62
C ALA A 157 -9.65 36.54 44.25
N LEU A 158 -10.72 37.17 43.74
CA LEU A 158 -11.27 36.85 42.42
C LEU A 158 -10.36 37.32 41.27
N GLU A 159 -9.69 38.45 41.40
CA GLU A 159 -8.67 38.92 40.44
C GLU A 159 -7.49 37.96 40.39
N ALA A 160 -7.00 37.50 41.55
CA ALA A 160 -5.93 36.51 41.65
C ALA A 160 -6.33 35.16 41.03
N LEU A 161 -7.57 34.70 41.29
CA LEU A 161 -8.13 33.49 40.67
C LEU A 161 -8.21 33.64 39.15
N THR A 162 -8.73 34.77 38.64
CA THR A 162 -8.86 35.02 37.20
C THR A 162 -7.48 35.01 36.53
N LYS A 163 -6.48 35.63 37.17
CA LYS A 163 -5.10 35.62 36.69
C LYS A 163 -4.51 34.20 36.66
N SER A 164 -4.71 33.43 37.74
CA SER A 164 -4.25 32.04 37.83
C SER A 164 -4.90 31.14 36.76
N ILE A 165 -6.21 31.28 36.52
CA ILE A 165 -6.92 30.54 35.47
C ILE A 165 -6.38 30.92 34.09
N LEU A 166 -6.20 32.22 33.82
CA LEU A 166 -5.74 32.70 32.52
C LEU A 166 -4.30 32.23 32.22
N GLU A 167 -3.41 32.32 33.21
CA GLU A 167 -2.03 31.85 33.10
C GLU A 167 -1.96 30.33 32.96
N GLY A 168 -2.76 29.58 33.73
CA GLY A 168 -2.85 28.13 33.65
C GLY A 168 -3.37 27.65 32.31
N ALA A 169 -4.48 28.21 31.83
CA ALA A 169 -5.06 27.86 30.53
C ALA A 169 -4.11 28.22 29.37
N GLY A 170 -3.41 29.35 29.46
CA GLY A 170 -2.41 29.74 28.46
C GLY A 170 -1.19 28.80 28.43
N ALA A 171 -0.70 28.40 29.61
CA ALA A 171 0.42 27.47 29.73
C ALA A 171 0.05 26.06 29.24
N GLU A 172 -1.14 25.56 29.59
CA GLU A 172 -1.65 24.28 29.13
C GLU A 172 -1.85 24.25 27.61
N ALA A 173 -2.44 25.30 27.04
CA ALA A 173 -2.59 25.44 25.59
C ALA A 173 -1.23 25.48 24.87
N ALA A 174 -0.26 26.23 25.41
CA ALA A 174 1.09 26.29 24.85
C ALA A 174 1.82 24.93 24.93
N GLN A 175 1.66 24.21 26.04
CA GLN A 175 2.23 22.88 26.24
C GLN A 175 1.61 21.86 25.28
N SER A 176 0.28 21.85 25.16
CA SER A 176 -0.45 20.99 24.23
C SER A 176 -0.01 21.24 22.78
N LEU A 177 0.03 22.50 22.36
CA LEU A 177 0.51 22.87 21.02
C LEU A 177 1.97 22.47 20.79
N HIS A 178 2.83 22.61 21.80
CA HIS A 178 4.22 22.18 21.70
C HIS A 178 4.34 20.66 21.51
N GLN A 179 3.57 19.89 22.28
CA GLN A 179 3.55 18.43 22.19
C GLN A 179 3.03 17.96 20.82
N GLU A 180 1.95 18.56 20.33
CA GLU A 180 1.41 18.29 18.99
C GLU A 180 2.45 18.63 17.90
N ASN A 181 3.13 19.77 18.02
CA ASN A 181 4.15 20.17 17.04
C ASN A 181 5.33 19.19 16.99
N MET A 182 5.75 18.69 18.15
CA MET A 182 6.79 17.66 18.25
C MET A 182 6.34 16.35 17.59
N MET A 183 5.12 15.89 17.89
CA MET A 183 4.56 14.69 17.27
C MET A 183 4.43 14.83 15.75
N LEU A 184 3.93 15.97 15.26
CA LEU A 184 3.79 16.23 13.82
C LEU A 184 5.16 16.26 13.11
N LYS A 185 6.18 16.85 13.75
CA LYS A 185 7.55 16.82 13.23
C LYS A 185 8.10 15.40 13.14
N GLU A 186 7.90 14.59 14.18
CA GLU A 186 8.32 13.18 14.16
C GLU A 186 7.63 12.40 13.04
N GLN A 187 6.31 12.53 12.90
CA GLN A 187 5.55 11.90 11.82
C GLN A 187 6.05 12.36 10.44
N MET A 188 6.29 13.66 10.25
CA MET A 188 6.84 14.20 9.01
C MET A 188 8.21 13.57 8.68
N THR A 189 9.12 13.48 9.66
CA THR A 189 10.43 12.86 9.44
C THR A 189 10.32 11.37 9.12
N ALA A 190 9.40 10.65 9.74
CA ALA A 190 9.14 9.24 9.46
C ALA A 190 8.64 9.04 8.02
N VAL A 191 7.69 9.85 7.57
CA VAL A 191 7.17 9.82 6.19
C VAL A 191 8.27 10.14 5.18
N LEU A 192 9.12 11.13 5.45
CA LEU A 192 10.25 11.46 4.56
C LEU A 192 11.25 10.30 4.46
N SER A 193 11.55 9.64 5.58
CA SER A 193 12.40 8.44 5.61
C SER A 193 11.81 7.30 4.78
N GLN A 194 10.51 7.01 4.96
CA GLN A 194 9.81 6.00 4.16
C GLN A 194 9.79 6.34 2.68
N ASN A 195 9.56 7.61 2.32
CA ASN A 195 9.60 8.07 0.93
C ASN A 195 10.99 7.86 0.29
N ALA A 196 12.07 8.07 1.04
CA ALA A 196 13.42 7.80 0.57
C ALA A 196 13.67 6.29 0.35
N VAL A 197 13.16 5.42 1.23
CA VAL A 197 13.22 3.96 1.06
C VAL A 197 12.45 3.55 -0.20
N LEU A 198 11.25 4.06 -0.40
CA LEU A 198 10.42 3.76 -1.57
C LEU A 198 11.09 4.22 -2.87
N LYS A 199 11.67 5.43 -2.91
CA LYS A 199 12.44 5.91 -4.06
C LYS A 199 13.61 4.99 -4.40
N ARG A 200 14.35 4.51 -3.40
CA ARG A 200 15.43 3.52 -3.61
C ARG A 200 14.89 2.20 -4.14
N ALA A 201 13.80 1.69 -3.59
CA ALA A 201 13.18 0.45 -4.05
C ALA A 201 12.71 0.55 -5.51
N VAL A 202 12.09 1.65 -5.90
CA VAL A 202 11.65 1.91 -7.27
C VAL A 202 12.83 1.99 -8.23
N ALA A 203 13.92 2.66 -7.85
CA ALA A 203 15.13 2.72 -8.66
C ALA A 203 15.73 1.33 -8.91
N ILE A 204 15.84 0.50 -7.87
CA ILE A 204 16.32 -0.89 -7.97
C ILE A 204 15.38 -1.72 -8.85
N GLN A 205 14.06 -1.55 -8.70
CA GLN A 205 13.09 -2.29 -9.51
C GLN A 205 13.19 -1.91 -10.99
N HIS A 206 13.38 -0.63 -11.29
CA HIS A 206 13.57 -0.15 -12.65
C HIS A 206 14.87 -0.70 -13.27
N GLU A 207 15.98 -0.70 -12.54
CA GLU A 207 17.25 -1.28 -13.00
C GLU A 207 17.11 -2.78 -13.30
N ARG A 208 16.47 -3.54 -12.40
CA ARG A 208 16.20 -4.97 -12.62
C ARG A 208 15.30 -5.23 -13.83
N GLN A 209 14.28 -4.41 -14.04
CA GLN A 209 13.41 -4.53 -15.21
C GLN A 209 14.20 -4.28 -16.49
N LYS A 210 15.05 -3.24 -16.50
CA LYS A 210 15.91 -2.92 -17.64
C LYS A 210 16.85 -4.09 -17.98
N GLU A 211 17.53 -4.65 -16.99
CA GLU A 211 18.41 -5.82 -17.20
C GLU A 211 17.63 -7.04 -17.71
N PHE A 212 16.39 -7.25 -17.25
CA PHE A 212 15.54 -8.33 -17.73
C PHE A 212 15.18 -8.12 -19.20
N ASP A 213 14.82 -6.90 -19.58
CA ASP A 213 14.50 -6.56 -20.96
C ASP A 213 15.73 -6.75 -21.86
N GLU A 214 16.91 -6.28 -21.44
CA GLU A 214 18.18 -6.49 -22.16
C GLU A 214 18.47 -7.99 -22.37
N ARG A 215 18.40 -8.80 -21.30
CA ARG A 215 18.57 -10.26 -21.39
C ARG A 215 17.53 -10.92 -22.27
N SER A 216 16.29 -10.43 -22.28
CA SER A 216 15.24 -10.94 -23.16
C SER A 216 15.59 -10.71 -24.63
N HIS A 217 16.12 -9.54 -24.99
CA HIS A 217 16.60 -9.27 -26.35
C HIS A 217 17.79 -10.15 -26.73
N GLU A 218 18.75 -10.35 -25.82
CA GLU A 218 19.89 -11.26 -26.05
C GLU A 218 19.42 -12.69 -26.31
N VAL A 219 18.50 -13.21 -25.50
CA VAL A 219 17.92 -14.55 -25.66
C VAL A 219 17.21 -14.67 -27.01
N GLN A 220 16.48 -13.64 -27.44
CA GLN A 220 15.85 -13.64 -28.76
C GLN A 220 16.89 -13.64 -29.89
N GLY A 221 17.97 -12.86 -29.76
CA GLY A 221 19.08 -12.87 -30.71
C GLY A 221 19.77 -14.23 -30.80
N LEU A 222 20.05 -14.87 -29.67
CA LEU A 222 20.63 -16.21 -29.62
C LEU A 222 19.71 -17.26 -30.25
N LYS A 223 18.39 -17.19 -30.02
CA LYS A 223 17.43 -18.08 -30.69
C LYS A 223 17.49 -17.95 -32.21
N GLN A 224 17.56 -16.73 -32.73
CA GLN A 224 17.69 -16.50 -34.17
C GLN A 224 19.00 -17.08 -34.72
N LEU A 225 20.12 -16.87 -34.02
CA LEU A 225 21.42 -17.42 -34.42
C LEU A 225 21.42 -18.96 -34.41
N VAL A 226 20.79 -19.58 -33.41
CA VAL A 226 20.63 -21.04 -33.35
C VAL A 226 19.82 -21.56 -34.53
N LEU A 227 18.71 -20.89 -34.89
CA LEU A 227 17.92 -21.25 -36.08
C LEU A 227 18.74 -21.14 -37.36
N GLN A 228 19.55 -20.08 -37.50
CA GLN A 228 20.44 -19.91 -38.63
C GLN A 228 21.47 -21.06 -38.74
N TYR A 229 22.11 -21.45 -37.63
CA TYR A 229 23.05 -22.57 -37.64
C TYR A 229 22.38 -23.91 -37.92
N GLN A 230 21.15 -24.13 -37.44
CA GLN A 230 20.39 -25.33 -37.79
C GLN A 230 20.09 -25.41 -39.29
N GLU A 231 19.77 -24.29 -39.94
CA GLU A 231 19.54 -24.25 -41.40
C GLU A 231 20.83 -24.53 -42.18
N GLN A 232 21.96 -23.97 -41.75
CA GLN A 232 23.26 -24.23 -42.35
C GLN A 232 23.64 -25.71 -42.24
N LEU A 233 23.42 -26.33 -41.07
CA LEU A 233 23.63 -27.77 -40.87
C LEU A 233 22.78 -28.60 -41.82
N ARG A 234 21.47 -28.31 -41.90
CA ARG A 234 20.57 -29.02 -42.82
C ARG A 234 21.02 -28.91 -44.26
N THR A 235 21.47 -27.72 -44.68
CA THR A 235 21.98 -27.49 -46.05
C THR A 235 23.23 -28.31 -46.32
N LEU A 236 24.18 -28.33 -45.38
CA LEU A 236 25.40 -29.13 -45.50
C LEU A 236 25.12 -30.63 -45.52
N GLU A 237 24.18 -31.11 -44.70
CA GLU A 237 23.73 -32.51 -44.68
C GLU A 237 23.16 -32.93 -46.04
N ILE A 238 22.28 -32.11 -46.63
CA ILE A 238 21.71 -32.35 -47.97
C ILE A 238 22.80 -32.38 -49.04
N ASN A 239 23.73 -31.42 -49.01
CA ASN A 239 24.83 -31.37 -49.98
C ASN A 239 25.76 -32.58 -49.86
N ASN A 240 26.08 -33.00 -48.63
CA ASN A 240 26.93 -34.17 -48.41
C ASN A 240 26.25 -35.45 -48.92
N TYR A 241 24.96 -35.61 -48.65
CA TYR A 241 24.17 -36.72 -49.18
C TYR A 241 24.16 -36.74 -50.72
N ALA A 242 23.91 -35.59 -51.36
CA ALA A 242 23.91 -35.48 -52.82
C ALA A 242 25.29 -35.87 -53.41
N LEU A 243 26.39 -35.36 -52.84
CA LEU A 243 27.74 -35.72 -53.24
C LEU A 243 28.03 -37.22 -53.05
N GLN A 244 27.60 -37.80 -51.94
CA GLN A 244 27.76 -39.23 -51.67
C GLN A 244 27.01 -40.09 -52.69
N MET A 245 25.80 -39.66 -53.10
CA MET A 245 25.01 -40.33 -54.13
C MET A 245 25.68 -40.22 -55.51
N HIS A 246 26.16 -39.04 -55.90
CA HIS A 246 26.91 -38.85 -57.14
C HIS A 246 28.20 -39.67 -57.18
N LEU A 247 28.93 -39.76 -56.08
CA LEU A 247 30.13 -40.59 -55.96
C LEU A 247 29.82 -42.07 -56.20
N LYS A 248 28.77 -42.59 -55.55
CA LYS A 248 28.33 -43.98 -55.74
C LYS A 248 27.93 -44.25 -57.19
N GLN A 249 27.21 -43.33 -57.81
CA GLN A 249 26.83 -43.44 -59.22
C GLN A 249 28.05 -43.45 -60.14
N ALA A 250 29.02 -42.57 -59.92
CA ALA A 250 30.28 -42.54 -60.68
C ALA A 250 31.04 -43.87 -60.57
N GLN A 251 31.17 -44.41 -59.35
CA GLN A 251 31.84 -45.71 -59.09
C GLN A 251 31.12 -46.91 -59.73
N GLN A 252 29.79 -46.88 -59.81
CA GLN A 252 29.01 -47.94 -60.46
C GLN A 252 29.01 -47.80 -61.98
N SER A 253 29.02 -46.58 -62.50
CA SER A 253 29.13 -46.28 -63.94
C SER A 253 30.54 -46.49 -64.50
N SER A 254 31.57 -46.50 -63.65
CA SER A 254 32.91 -46.96 -63.99
C SER A 254 32.99 -48.49 -64.07
N SER A 255 32.17 -49.11 -64.93
CA SER A 255 32.48 -50.44 -65.47
C SER A 255 33.47 -50.29 -66.62
N MET A 256 34.66 -49.77 -66.35
CA MET A 256 35.80 -49.94 -67.26
C MET A 256 36.36 -51.34 -67.01
N PRO A 257 36.32 -52.27 -68.00
CA PRO A 257 37.05 -53.52 -67.91
C PRO A 257 38.53 -53.21 -67.67
N GLY A 258 39.13 -53.86 -66.68
CA GLY A 258 40.49 -53.58 -66.21
C GLY A 258 41.51 -53.35 -67.33
N ARG A 259 41.90 -52.10 -67.52
CA ARG A 259 43.16 -51.70 -68.15
C ARG A 259 43.82 -50.63 -67.28
N TYR A 260 44.28 -51.07 -66.12
CA TYR A 260 45.45 -50.44 -65.52
C TYR A 260 46.64 -50.82 -66.41
N ASN A 261 47.37 -49.85 -66.93
CA ASN A 261 48.67 -50.10 -67.57
C ASN A 261 49.70 -50.37 -66.46
N PRO A 262 50.27 -51.58 -66.36
CA PRO A 262 51.38 -51.85 -65.47
C PRO A 262 52.67 -51.56 -66.25
N ASP A 263 53.01 -50.27 -66.40
CA ASP A 263 54.36 -49.80 -66.69
C ASP A 263 54.29 -48.29 -66.97
N VAL A 264 54.39 -47.51 -65.90
CA VAL A 264 54.97 -46.16 -65.97
C VAL A 264 55.93 -46.09 -64.80
N PHE A 265 57.22 -46.16 -65.13
CA PHE A 265 58.36 -45.94 -64.25
C PHE A 265 58.43 -44.49 -63.78
#